data_AF-A0AAE2QZE1-F1
#
_entry.id   AF-A0AAE2QZE1-F1
#
_cell.length_a   1.000
_cell.length_b   1.000
_cell.length_c   1.000
_cell.angle_alpha   90.00
_cell.angle_beta   90.00
_cell.angle_gamma   90.00
#
_symmetry.space_group_name_H-M   'P 1'
#
loop_
_entity.id
_entity.type
_entity.pdbx_description
1 polymer ?
#
loop_
_entity_poly.entity_id
_entity_poly.type
_entity_poly.pdbx_seq_one_letter_code
_entity_poly.pdbx_strand_id
1 'polypeptide(L)'
;MMYTQNPTRRLIRTLGLGWLAFAGVGLLLHFVIRIPAITVIIDRSYCPPDQWQQQVVQPYRDLYQQAHSKQLQITQVVVMTDIDQTPLPTVPAPEALGNPFGQAPDFGTVAAVAQQFPDAVFLRCKVP
;
A
#
# COMPACT_ATOMS: atom_id res chain seq x y z
N MET A 1 -31.20 -28.58 -49.87
CA MET A 1 -31.33 -28.57 -48.39
C MET A 1 -31.17 -27.13 -47.93
N MET A 2 -32.28 -26.38 -47.80
CA MET A 2 -32.27 -24.99 -47.35
C MET A 2 -32.08 -24.96 -45.83
N TYR A 3 -30.92 -24.50 -45.38
CA TYR A 3 -30.65 -24.20 -43.98
C TYR A 3 -31.43 -22.92 -43.64
N THR A 4 -32.58 -23.07 -42.97
CA THR A 4 -33.34 -21.94 -42.45
C THR A 4 -32.52 -21.28 -41.34
N GLN A 5 -31.71 -20.30 -41.72
CA GLN A 5 -31.01 -19.44 -40.78
C GLN A 5 -32.05 -18.58 -40.07
N ASN A 6 -32.51 -19.06 -38.92
CA ASN A 6 -33.47 -18.36 -38.07
C ASN A 6 -32.82 -17.04 -37.59
N PRO A 7 -33.30 -15.85 -38.03
CA PRO A 7 -32.61 -14.57 -37.84
C PRO A 7 -32.42 -14.21 -36.37
N THR A 8 -33.37 -14.61 -35.52
CA THR A 8 -33.32 -14.53 -34.05
C THR A 8 -32.11 -15.26 -33.47
N ARG A 9 -31.74 -16.41 -34.04
CA ARG A 9 -30.60 -17.23 -33.57
C ARG A 9 -29.26 -16.57 -33.90
N ARG A 10 -29.18 -15.81 -35.00
CA ARG A 10 -28.01 -15.00 -35.35
C ARG A 10 -27.86 -13.80 -34.41
N LEU A 11 -28.97 -13.13 -34.10
CA LEU A 11 -29.00 -11.98 -33.20
C LEU A 11 -28.56 -12.34 -31.78
N ILE A 12 -29.10 -13.44 -31.23
CA ILE A 12 -28.73 -13.93 -29.89
C ILE A 12 -27.24 -14.29 -29.83
N ARG A 13 -26.69 -14.84 -30.91
CA ARG A 13 -25.28 -15.26 -30.95
C ARG A 13 -24.32 -14.08 -30.95
N THR A 14 -24.62 -13.00 -31.68
CA THR A 14 -23.80 -11.78 -31.70
C THR A 14 -23.92 -11.00 -30.40
N LEU A 15 -25.13 -10.88 -29.83
CA LEU A 15 -25.35 -10.27 -28.51
C LEU A 15 -24.65 -11.05 -27.40
N GLY A 16 -24.75 -12.38 -27.40
CA GLY A 16 -24.08 -13.24 -26.42
C GLY A 16 -22.55 -13.15 -26.52
N LEU A 17 -22.00 -13.12 -27.74
CA LEU A 17 -20.56 -12.92 -27.96
C LEU A 17 -20.07 -11.55 -27.50
N GLY A 18 -20.85 -10.49 -27.74
CA GLY A 18 -20.54 -9.14 -27.27
C GLY A 18 -20.49 -9.06 -25.74
N TRP A 19 -21.49 -9.64 -25.06
CA TRP A 19 -21.52 -9.72 -23.60
C TRP A 19 -20.38 -10.58 -23.04
N LEU A 20 -20.05 -11.71 -23.66
CA LEU A 20 -18.92 -12.55 -23.26
C LEU A 20 -17.58 -11.83 -23.44
N ALA A 21 -17.39 -11.11 -24.54
CA ALA A 21 -16.19 -10.30 -24.75
C ALA A 21 -16.07 -9.20 -23.68
N PHE A 22 -17.17 -8.51 -23.37
CA PHE A 22 -17.19 -7.47 -22.35
C PHE A 22 -16.94 -8.01 -20.94
N ALA A 23 -17.60 -9.11 -20.58
CA ALA A 23 -17.36 -9.81 -19.31
C ALA A 23 -15.91 -10.33 -19.22
N GLY A 24 -15.37 -10.86 -20.31
CA GLY A 24 -13.98 -11.31 -20.40
C GLY A 24 -12.99 -10.20 -20.10
N VAL A 25 -13.18 -9.02 -20.69
CA VAL A 25 -12.33 -7.84 -20.43
C VAL A 25 -12.46 -7.37 -18.98
N GLY A 26 -13.67 -7.31 -18.43
CA GLY A 26 -13.90 -6.94 -17.02
C GLY A 26 -13.21 -7.89 -16.03
N LEU A 27 -13.28 -9.20 -16.29
CA LEU A 27 -12.60 -10.22 -15.50
C LEU A 27 -11.07 -10.10 -15.60
N LEU A 28 -10.56 -9.83 -16.80
CA LEU A 28 -9.13 -9.67 -17.03
C LEU A 28 -8.57 -8.46 -16.28
N LEU A 29 -9.29 -7.33 -16.29
CA LEU A 29 -8.94 -6.15 -15.49
C LEU A 29 -8.96 -6.44 -13.99
N HIS A 30 -9.95 -7.19 -13.51
CA HIS A 30 -10.04 -7.56 -12.10
C HIS A 30 -8.83 -8.41 -11.64
N PHE A 31 -8.34 -9.32 -12.48
CA PHE A 31 -7.17 -10.15 -12.16
C PHE A 31 -5.83 -9.41 -12.28
N VAL A 32 -5.74 -8.40 -13.13
CA VAL A 32 -4.49 -7.65 -13.35
C VAL A 32 -4.22 -6.61 -12.25
N ILE A 33 -5.26 -6.05 -11.62
CA ILE A 33 -5.11 -5.06 -10.55
C ILE A 33 -4.70 -5.78 -9.24
N ARG A 34 -3.40 -5.96 -9.04
CA ARG A 34 -2.84 -6.37 -7.75
C ARG A 34 -2.74 -5.15 -6.83
N ILE A 35 -3.28 -5.27 -5.62
CA ILE A 35 -3.12 -4.26 -4.57
C ILE A 35 -1.64 -4.25 -4.16
N PRO A 36 -0.94 -3.11 -4.19
CA PRO A 36 0.45 -3.02 -3.77
C PRO A 36 0.57 -3.26 -2.26
N ALA A 37 1.46 -4.16 -1.87
CA ALA A 37 1.78 -4.45 -0.48
C ALA A 37 3.08 -3.73 -0.09
N ILE A 38 3.04 -2.94 0.97
CA ILE A 38 4.16 -2.12 1.43
C ILE A 38 4.51 -2.41 2.88
N THR A 39 5.78 -2.18 3.22
CA THR A 39 6.23 -2.12 4.62
C THR A 39 6.42 -0.65 4.98
N VAL A 40 5.90 -0.22 6.12
CA VAL A 40 6.12 1.16 6.58
C VAL A 40 7.22 1.15 7.63
N ILE A 41 8.28 1.90 7.38
CA ILE A 41 9.36 2.10 8.34
C ILE A 41 9.21 3.48 8.94
N ILE A 42 9.07 3.54 10.25
CA ILE A 42 8.86 4.76 11.00
C ILE A 42 10.11 5.00 11.83
N ASP A 43 10.85 6.03 11.46
CA ASP A 43 11.93 6.53 12.29
C ASP A 43 11.32 7.33 13.44
N ARG A 44 11.47 6.82 14.67
CA ARG A 44 10.93 7.44 15.88
C ARG A 44 11.88 8.45 16.53
N SER A 45 13.01 8.77 15.89
CA SER A 45 13.97 9.73 16.43
C SER A 45 13.34 11.06 16.84
N TYR A 46 13.94 11.68 17.87
CA TYR A 46 13.43 12.91 18.43
C TYR A 46 13.36 14.04 17.39
N CYS A 47 12.15 14.54 17.14
CA CYS A 47 11.91 15.76 16.38
C CYS A 47 10.85 16.64 17.06
N PRO A 48 10.81 17.95 16.73
CA PRO A 48 9.79 18.84 17.26
C PRO A 48 8.37 18.29 16.99
N PRO A 49 7.42 18.42 17.92
CA PRO A 49 6.09 17.82 17.81
C PRO A 49 5.36 18.25 16.54
N ASP A 50 5.52 19.51 16.11
CA ASP A 50 4.93 20.02 14.87
C ASP A 50 5.46 19.28 13.63
N GLN A 51 6.78 19.02 13.60
CA GLN A 51 7.42 18.31 12.49
C GLN A 51 7.07 16.82 12.51
N TRP A 52 7.04 16.21 13.69
CA TRP A 52 6.59 14.82 13.87
C TRP A 52 5.20 14.61 13.30
N GLN A 53 4.28 15.53 13.63
CA GLN A 53 2.90 15.42 13.23
C GLN A 53 2.75 15.58 11.70
N GLN A 54 3.48 16.50 11.09
CA GLN A 54 3.41 16.76 9.66
C GLN A 54 4.17 15.76 8.79
N GLN A 55 5.31 15.24 9.27
CA GLN A 55 6.24 14.45 8.43
C GLN A 55 6.13 12.95 8.68
N VAL A 56 5.58 12.53 9.83
CA VAL A 56 5.43 11.11 10.17
C VAL A 56 3.97 10.74 10.38
N VAL A 57 3.26 11.44 11.27
CA VAL A 57 1.89 11.06 11.64
C VAL A 57 0.90 11.27 10.49
N GLN A 58 0.94 12.43 9.81
CA GLN A 58 0.05 12.71 8.69
C GLN A 58 0.28 11.77 7.49
N PRO A 59 1.52 11.58 6.98
CA PRO A 59 1.76 10.62 5.91
C PRO A 59 1.38 9.19 6.29
N TYR A 60 1.61 8.79 7.55
CA TYR A 60 1.17 7.49 8.03
C TYR A 60 -0.35 7.36 8.04
N ARG A 61 -1.07 8.39 8.48
CA ARG A 61 -2.53 8.44 8.46
C ARG A 61 -3.07 8.27 7.04
N ASP A 62 -2.46 8.92 6.06
CA ASP A 62 -2.86 8.77 4.66
C ASP A 62 -2.64 7.34 4.16
N LEU A 63 -1.48 6.74 4.46
CA LEU A 63 -1.21 5.33 4.12
C LEU A 63 -2.18 4.38 4.82
N TYR A 64 -2.50 4.63 6.09
CA TYR A 64 -3.45 3.83 6.87
C TYR A 64 -4.88 3.91 6.30
N GLN A 65 -5.30 5.08 5.82
CA GLN A 65 -6.57 5.26 5.13
C GLN A 65 -6.59 4.56 3.76
N GLN A 66 -5.50 4.65 3.01
CA GLN A 66 -5.35 3.93 1.73
C GLN A 66 -5.35 2.39 1.94
N ALA A 67 -4.81 1.92 3.06
CA ALA A 67 -4.90 0.52 3.46
C ALA A 67 -6.35 0.10 3.74
N HIS A 68 -7.11 0.96 4.44
CA HIS A 68 -8.53 0.73 4.72
C HIS A 68 -9.41 0.75 3.46
N SER A 69 -9.11 1.63 2.50
CA SER A 69 -9.83 1.72 1.22
C SER A 69 -9.44 0.62 0.22
N LYS A 70 -8.57 -0.32 0.61
CA LYS A 70 -8.02 -1.40 -0.23
C LYS A 70 -7.24 -0.89 -1.45
N GLN A 71 -6.73 0.34 -1.39
CA GLN A 71 -5.86 0.90 -2.42
C GLN A 71 -4.42 0.39 -2.27
N LEU A 72 -4.01 0.06 -1.05
CA LEU A 72 -2.74 -0.60 -0.74
C LEU A 72 -2.93 -1.59 0.42
N GLN A 73 -1.90 -2.38 0.71
CA GLN A 73 -1.85 -3.24 1.89
C GLN A 73 -0.60 -2.89 2.70
N ILE A 74 -0.78 -2.52 3.98
CA ILE A 74 0.35 -2.39 4.90
C ILE A 74 0.60 -3.77 5.49
N THR A 75 1.68 -4.41 5.07
CA THR A 75 2.04 -5.76 5.54
C THR A 75 2.63 -5.70 6.94
N GLN A 76 3.46 -4.70 7.20
CA GLN A 76 4.21 -4.58 8.43
C GLN A 76 4.56 -3.12 8.70
N VAL A 77 4.65 -2.78 9.99
CA VAL A 77 5.19 -1.50 10.44
C VAL A 77 6.43 -1.80 11.26
N VAL A 78 7.55 -1.20 10.89
CA VAL A 78 8.82 -1.32 11.61
C VAL A 78 9.13 0.02 12.23
N VAL A 79 9.26 0.07 13.55
CA VAL A 79 9.75 1.26 14.24
C VAL A 79 11.26 1.16 14.37
N MET A 80 11.94 2.19 13.91
CA MET A 80 13.39 2.30 13.93
C MET A 80 13.80 3.44 14.85
N THR A 81 14.86 3.20 15.61
CA THR A 81 15.56 4.16 16.46
C THR A 81 17.07 4.03 16.21
N ASP A 82 17.88 4.85 16.87
CA ASP A 82 19.34 4.77 16.81
C ASP A 82 19.93 3.45 17.29
N ILE A 83 19.21 2.73 18.15
CA ILE A 83 19.70 1.55 18.85
C ILE A 83 19.03 0.27 18.38
N ASP A 84 17.75 0.35 18.01
CA ASP A 84 16.93 -0.83 17.72
C ASP A 84 15.96 -0.64 16.55
N GLN A 85 15.70 -1.75 15.88
CA GLN A 85 14.68 -1.91 14.85
C GLN A 85 13.65 -2.92 15.34
N THR A 86 12.47 -2.45 15.70
CA THR A 86 11.42 -3.29 16.26
C THR A 86 10.26 -3.41 15.27
N PRO A 87 10.05 -4.60 14.67
CA PRO A 87 8.84 -4.86 13.91
C PRO A 87 7.65 -4.90 14.86
N LEU A 88 6.62 -4.12 14.58
CA LEU A 88 5.37 -4.18 15.32
C LEU A 88 4.55 -5.39 14.85
N PRO A 89 4.00 -6.18 15.78
CA PRO A 89 3.22 -7.37 15.45
C PRO A 89 1.87 -7.05 14.81
N THR A 90 1.41 -5.80 14.91
CA THR A 90 0.16 -5.32 14.31
C THR A 90 0.38 -3.91 13.81
N VAL A 91 -0.23 -3.57 12.68
CA VAL A 91 -0.25 -2.20 12.13
C VAL A 91 -1.00 -1.29 13.11
N PRO A 92 -0.30 -0.39 13.84
CA PRO A 92 -0.95 0.44 14.84
C PRO A 92 -1.87 1.48 14.18
N ALA A 93 -2.85 1.99 14.93
CA ALA A 93 -3.57 3.18 14.50
C ALA A 93 -2.61 4.40 14.49
N PRO A 94 -2.83 5.42 13.65
CA PRO A 94 -1.98 6.62 13.61
C PRO A 94 -1.84 7.32 14.96
N GLU A 95 -2.88 7.27 15.80
CA GLU A 95 -2.89 7.85 17.14
C GLU A 95 -2.04 7.03 18.13
N ALA A 96 -1.87 5.73 17.88
CA ALA A 96 -1.10 4.82 18.71
C ALA A 96 0.42 4.87 18.40
N LEU A 97 0.83 5.65 17.39
CA LEU A 97 2.24 5.90 17.09
C LEU A 97 2.99 6.64 18.21
N GLY A 98 2.28 7.25 19.16
CA GLY A 98 2.91 7.91 20.30
C GLY A 98 3.85 9.05 19.90
N ASN A 99 4.68 9.48 20.86
CA ASN A 99 5.64 10.57 20.70
C ASN A 99 6.98 10.05 20.17
N PRO A 100 7.73 10.88 19.41
CA PRO A 100 9.09 10.56 19.00
C PRO A 100 10.00 10.44 20.23
N PHE A 101 10.89 9.45 20.22
CA PHE A 101 11.88 9.19 21.27
C PHE A 101 13.18 8.62 20.68
N GLY A 102 14.30 8.92 21.32
CA GLY A 102 15.62 8.43 20.90
C GLY A 102 16.33 9.39 19.94
N GLN A 103 17.49 8.97 19.44
CA GLN A 103 18.28 9.74 18.47
C GLN A 103 18.02 9.25 17.04
N ALA A 104 18.39 10.09 16.06
CA ALA A 104 18.33 9.71 14.65
C ALA A 104 19.32 8.58 14.38
N PRO A 105 18.88 7.48 13.73
CA PRO A 105 19.78 6.42 13.33
C PRO A 105 20.81 6.91 12.32
N ASP A 106 22.00 6.32 12.35
CA ASP A 106 23.07 6.64 11.41
C ASP A 106 22.69 6.23 9.98
N PHE A 107 23.33 6.88 9.00
CA PHE A 107 23.09 6.59 7.58
C PHE A 107 23.36 5.12 7.20
N GLY A 108 24.29 4.45 7.89
CA GLY A 108 24.59 3.04 7.69
C GLY A 108 23.43 2.14 8.07
N THR A 109 22.83 2.37 9.23
CA THR A 109 21.62 1.64 9.67
C THR A 109 20.45 1.88 8.74
N VAL A 110 20.21 3.13 8.33
CA VAL A 110 19.12 3.44 7.38
C VAL A 110 19.32 2.72 6.04
N ALA A 111 20.55 2.67 5.53
CA ALA A 111 20.86 1.97 4.29
C ALA A 111 20.66 0.45 4.41
N ALA A 112 21.05 -0.14 5.54
CA ALA A 112 20.85 -1.56 5.80
C ALA A 112 19.35 -1.93 5.84
N VAL A 113 18.53 -1.11 6.49
CA VAL A 113 17.07 -1.32 6.54
C VAL A 113 16.43 -1.14 5.16
N ALA A 114 16.89 -0.16 4.37
CA ALA A 114 16.38 0.04 3.02
C ALA A 114 16.69 -1.16 2.11
N GLN A 115 17.82 -1.84 2.31
CA GLN A 115 18.15 -3.08 1.59
C GLN A 115 17.28 -4.26 2.05
N GLN A 116 16.92 -4.31 3.33
CA GLN A 116 16.08 -5.37 3.88
C GLN A 116 14.61 -5.26 3.42
N PHE A 117 14.14 -4.05 3.13
CA PHE A 117 12.78 -3.79 2.68
C PHE A 117 12.74 -2.92 1.42
N PRO A 118 12.89 -3.52 0.21
CA PRO A 118 12.98 -2.77 -1.04
C PRO A 118 11.69 -2.00 -1.41
N ASP A 119 10.53 -2.48 -0.94
CA ASP A 119 9.22 -1.85 -1.16
C ASP A 119 8.76 -1.01 0.06
N ALA A 120 9.69 -0.61 0.94
CA ALA A 120 9.33 0.12 2.14
C ALA A 120 9.20 1.63 1.94
N VAL A 121 8.20 2.19 2.62
CA VAL A 121 8.02 3.64 2.75
C VAL A 121 8.65 4.11 4.04
N PHE A 122 9.67 4.96 3.91
CA PHE A 122 10.35 5.57 5.05
C PHE A 122 9.66 6.86 5.47
N LEU A 123 9.11 6.86 6.68
CA LEU A 123 8.58 8.04 7.34
C LEU A 123 9.61 8.49 8.38
N ARG A 124 10.25 9.63 8.13
CA ARG A 124 11.29 10.18 9.00
C ARG A 124 11.18 11.69 9.09
N CYS A 125 11.55 12.24 10.24
CA CYS A 125 11.72 13.67 10.40
C CYS A 125 12.97 14.12 9.62
N LYS A 126 12.83 15.20 8.84
CA LYS A 126 13.93 15.81 8.10
C LYS A 126 14.76 16.63 9.09
N VAL A 127 15.98 16.17 9.37
CA VAL A 127 16.94 16.94 10.17
C VAL A 127 17.30 18.22 9.39
N PRO A 128 17.22 19.42 9.99
CA PRO A 128 17.68 20.66 9.35
C PRO A 128 19.19 20.67 9.12
#